data_AF-A0A396HY58-F1
#
_entry.id   AF-A0A396HY58-F1
#
_cell.length_a   1.000
_cell.length_b   1.000
_cell.length_c   1.000
_cell.angle_alpha   90.00
_cell.angle_beta   90.00
_cell.angle_gamma   90.00
#
_symmetry.space_group_name_H-M   'P 1'
#
loop_
_entity.id
_entity.type
_entity.pdbx_description
1 polymer ?
#
loop_
_entity_poly.entity_id
_entity_poly.type
_entity_poly.pdbx_seq_one_letter_code
_entity_poly.pdbx_strand_id
1 'polypeptide(L)' 'MNIRVLKLEVLSLIDTRVYYEALHVISKSCCRLLQLLLQNCEGITKMGVKHVVKNCTQPERDQFKRL' A
#
# COMPACT_ATOMS: atom_id res chain seq x y z
N MET A 1 -3.11 -11.65 9.71
CA MET A 1 -1.64 -11.48 9.84
C MET A 1 -1.32 -10.08 10.33
N ASN A 2 -0.39 -9.93 11.29
CA ASN A 2 0.01 -8.66 11.92
C ASN A 2 1.46 -8.28 11.54
N ILE A 3 1.81 -8.45 10.27
CA ILE A 3 3.15 -8.09 9.78
C ILE A 3 3.17 -6.58 9.54
N ARG A 4 4.14 -5.87 10.14
CA ARG A 4 4.39 -4.44 9.87
C ARG A 4 5.71 -4.29 9.14
N VAL A 5 5.67 -3.64 7.98
CA VAL A 5 6.81 -3.31 7.13
C VAL A 5 6.95 -1.79 7.07
N LEU A 6 7.46 -1.21 8.16
CA LEU A 6 7.47 0.24 8.38
C LEU A 6 8.55 0.99 7.59
N LYS A 7 9.49 0.28 6.95
CA LYS A 7 10.59 0.89 6.18
C LYS A 7 10.39 0.82 4.67
N LEU A 8 9.33 0.14 4.20
CA LEU A 8 9.09 0.01 2.76
C LEU A 8 8.39 1.25 2.24
N GLU A 9 9.11 2.03 1.44
CA GLU A 9 8.64 3.29 0.85
C GLU A 9 8.23 3.12 -0.62
N VAL A 10 8.84 2.17 -1.35
CA VAL A 10 8.51 1.88 -2.74
C VAL A 10 8.28 0.38 -2.91
N LEU A 11 7.17 0.01 -3.56
CA LEU A 11 6.85 -1.37 -3.92
C LEU A 11 6.52 -1.40 -5.42
N SER A 12 7.23 -2.23 -6.17
CA SER A 12 6.99 -2.46 -7.59
C SER A 12 6.57 -3.89 -7.83
N LEU A 13 5.42 -4.07 -8.51
CA LEU A 13 4.91 -5.35 -8.95
C LEU A 13 4.79 -5.31 -10.48
N ILE A 14 5.35 -6.33 -11.12
CA ILE A 14 5.42 -6.45 -12.58
C ILE A 14 4.91 -7.83 -12.96
N ASP A 15 4.06 -7.92 -13.99
CA ASP A 15 3.50 -9.17 -14.52
C ASP A 15 2.90 -10.08 -13.42
N THR A 16 2.25 -9.46 -12.42
CA THR A 16 1.74 -10.15 -11.22
C THR A 16 0.22 -10.09 -11.14
N ARG A 17 -0.42 -11.17 -10.68
CA ARG A 17 -1.84 -11.16 -10.29
C ARG A 17 -2.02 -10.59 -8.89
N VAL A 18 -2.67 -9.44 -8.80
CA VAL A 18 -2.84 -8.67 -7.56
C VAL A 18 -4.33 -8.52 -7.26
N TYR A 19 -4.86 -9.41 -6.42
CA TYR A 19 -6.26 -9.36 -5.97
C TYR A 19 -6.47 -8.38 -4.81
N TYR A 20 -7.74 -8.15 -4.47
CA TYR A 20 -8.15 -7.25 -3.39
C TYR A 20 -7.46 -7.57 -2.05
N GLU A 21 -7.33 -8.84 -1.71
CA GLU A 21 -6.72 -9.32 -0.47
C GLU A 21 -5.25 -8.91 -0.36
N ALA A 22 -4.50 -8.97 -1.47
CA ALA A 22 -3.10 -8.56 -1.51
C ALA A 22 -2.98 -7.05 -1.25
N LEU A 23 -3.79 -6.23 -1.92
CA LEU A 23 -3.83 -4.78 -1.71
C LEU A 23 -4.27 -4.42 -0.28
N HIS A 24 -5.20 -5.18 0.30
CA HIS A 24 -5.62 -4.99 1.68
C HIS A 24 -4.50 -5.30 2.67
N VAL A 25 -3.74 -6.37 2.45
CA VAL A 25 -2.55 -6.70 3.27
C VAL A 25 -1.50 -5.60 3.13
N ILE A 26 -1.16 -5.18 1.91
CA ILE A 26 -0.22 -4.08 1.66
C ILE A 26 -0.67 -2.82 2.41
N SER A 27 -1.96 -2.48 2.34
CA SER A 27 -2.51 -1.30 3.00
C SER A 27 -2.33 -1.31 4.53
N LYS A 28 -2.31 -2.49 5.16
CA LYS A 28 -2.16 -2.63 6.62
C LYS A 28 -0.71 -2.82 7.05
N SER A 29 0.10 -3.45 6.21
CA SER A 29 1.47 -3.80 6.53
C SER A 29 2.46 -2.70 6.19
N CYS A 30 2.26 -1.99 5.08
CA CYS A 30 3.23 -1.04 4.51
C CYS A 30 2.76 0.41 4.69
N CYS A 31 2.46 0.83 5.93
CA CYS A 31 1.84 2.14 6.17
C CYS A 31 2.72 3.38 5.87
N ARG A 32 4.00 3.17 5.53
CA ARG A 32 4.93 4.23 5.06
C ARG A 32 5.22 4.13 3.56
N LEU A 33 4.44 3.35 2.81
CA LEU A 33 4.59 3.22 1.38
C LEU A 33 4.22 4.54 0.69
N LEU A 34 5.21 5.14 0.02
CA LEU A 34 5.09 6.37 -0.74
C LEU A 34 4.69 6.10 -2.20
N GLN A 35 5.13 4.96 -2.76
CA GLN A 35 4.88 4.61 -4.15
C GLN A 35 4.52 3.13 -4.29
N LEU A 36 3.41 2.85 -4.99
CA LEU A 36 3.01 1.52 -5.44
C LEU A 36 2.97 1.53 -6.97
N LEU A 37 3.91 0.82 -7.59
CA LEU A 37 4.00 0.67 -9.04
C LEU A 37 3.41 -0.68 -9.44
N LEU A 38 2.44 -0.65 -10.34
CA LEU A 38 1.73 -1.83 -10.84
C LEU A 38 1.84 -1.85 -12.36
N GLN A 39 2.74 -2.67 -12.89
CA GLN A 39 2.98 -2.79 -14.32
C GLN A 39 2.50 -4.15 -14.82
N ASN A 40 1.70 -4.18 -15.89
CA ASN A 40 1.14 -5.41 -16.46
C ASN A 40 0.50 -6.35 -15.43
N CYS A 41 -0.10 -5.78 -14.38
CA CYS A 41 -0.69 -6.55 -13.30
C CYS A 41 -2.17 -6.84 -13.58
N GLU A 42 -2.60 -8.05 -13.26
CA GLU A 42 -3.97 -8.52 -13.44
C GLU A 42 -4.74 -8.50 -12.11
N GLY A 43 -6.08 -8.40 -12.15
CA GLY A 43 -6.93 -8.52 -10.96
C GLY A 43 -7.00 -7.28 -10.07
N ILE A 44 -6.36 -6.18 -10.47
CA ILE A 44 -6.37 -4.92 -9.72
C ILE A 44 -7.78 -4.33 -9.70
N THR A 45 -8.29 -4.09 -8.49
CA THR A 45 -9.58 -3.43 -8.29
C THR A 45 -9.40 -1.99 -7.84
N LYS A 46 -10.27 -1.09 -8.30
CA LYS A 46 -10.33 0.31 -7.85
C LYS A 46 -10.46 0.42 -6.33
N MET A 47 -11.21 -0.50 -5.73
CA MET A 47 -11.43 -0.55 -4.28
C MET A 47 -10.15 -0.91 -3.51
N GLY A 48 -9.40 -1.92 -3.99
CA GLY A 48 -8.13 -2.31 -3.41
C GLY A 48 -7.09 -1.18 -3.45
N VAL A 49 -6.98 -0.49 -4.60
CA VAL A 49 -6.07 0.66 -4.74
C VAL A 49 -6.47 1.80 -3.80
N LYS A 50 -7.77 2.12 -3.69
CA LYS A 50 -8.27 3.14 -2.77
C LYS A 50 -7.90 2.85 -1.32
N HIS A 51 -7.91 1.57 -0.92
CA HIS A 51 -7.49 1.15 0.42
C HIS A 51 -6.00 1.40 0.68
N VAL A 52 -5.13 1.05 -0.27
CA VAL A 52 -3.70 1.34 -0.16
C VAL A 52 -3.47 2.84 -0.02
N VAL A 53 -4.07 3.65 -0.90
CA VAL A 53 -3.89 5.11 -0.87
C VAL A 53 -4.33 5.71 0.47
N LYS A 54 -5.47 5.26 1.00
CA LYS A 54 -6.00 5.75 2.28
C LYS A 54 -5.09 5.42 3.47
N ASN A 55 -4.46 4.23 3.47
CA ASN A 55 -3.73 3.75 4.64
C ASN A 55 -2.22 3.99 4.57
N CYS A 56 -1.66 4.15 3.38
CA CYS A 56 -0.21 4.20 3.14
C CYS A 56 0.29 5.55 2.64
N THR A 57 -0.43 6.19 1.71
CA THR A 57 0.06 7.39 1.01
C THR A 57 -0.63 8.67 1.49
N GLN A 58 -1.27 8.67 2.67
CA GLN A 58 -1.76 9.91 3.28
C GLN A 58 -0.59 10.64 3.97
N PRO A 59 -0.13 11.78 3.45
CA PRO A 59 1.02 12.51 4.00
C PRO A 59 0.74 13.14 5.38
N GLU A 60 -0.51 13.14 5.84
CA GLU A 60 -0.93 13.80 7.09
C GLU A 60 -0.65 12.96 8.35
N ARG A 61 -0.25 11.69 8.22
CA ARG A 61 0.03 10.83 9.39
C ARG A 61 1.38 11.07 10.05
N ASP A 62 2.31 11.72 9.36
CA ASP A 62 3.68 11.93 9.83
C ASP A 62 3.96 13.36 10.37
N GLN A 63 2.94 14.21 10.55
CA GLN A 63 3.13 15.56 11.15
C GLN A 63 2.32 15.89 12.41
N PHE A 64 1.48 14.98 12.95
CA PHE A 64 0.77 15.23 14.22
C PHE A 64 1.14 14.21 15.32
N LYS A 65 2.45 14.07 15.57
CA LYS A 65 3.01 13.43 16.78
C LYS A 65 4.16 14.23 17.41
N ARG A 66 4.10 15.56 17.32
CA ARG A 66 4.84 16.46 18.21
C ARG A 66 3.88 17.51 18.74
N LEU A 67 3.27 17.20 19.88
CA LEU A 67 3.43 17.85 21.18
C LEU A 67 2.92 16.90 22.26
#